data_AF-A0A8T5U5G1-F1
#
_entry.id   AF-A0A8T5U5G1-F1
#
_cell.length_a   1.000
_cell.length_b   1.000
_cell.length_c   1.000
_cell.angle_alpha   90.00
_cell.angle_beta   90.00
_cell.angle_gamma   90.00
#
_symmetry.space_group_name_H-M   'P 1'
#
loop_
_entity.id
_entity.type
_entity.pdbx_description
1 polymer ?
#
loop_
_entity_poly.entity_id
_entity_poly.type
_entity_poly.pdbx_seq_one_letter_code
_entity_poly.pdbx_strand_id
1 'polypeptide(L)' 'DFYCGDLLMNKKMPTRTNLIIDKEAFERSVDRLKMLDINMVYSGHGNPFPIKEFFDNEEEGT' A
#
# COMPACT_ATOMS: atom_id res chain seq x y z
N ASP A 1 3.62 -14.23 0.65
CA ASP A 1 2.53 -14.04 1.63
C ASP A 1 1.53 -12.96 1.21
N PHE A 2 0.56 -12.62 2.05
CA PHE A 2 -0.40 -11.52 1.81
C PHE A 2 -0.48 -10.54 2.98
N TYR A 3 -0.86 -9.29 2.67
CA TYR A 3 -1.21 -8.26 3.64
C TYR A 3 -2.71 -7.93 3.54
N CYS A 4 -3.39 -7.89 4.68
CA CYS A 4 -4.77 -7.41 4.80
C CYS A 4 -4.78 -6.16 5.68
N GLY A 5 -5.36 -5.06 5.19
CA GLY A 5 -5.45 -3.82 5.96
C GLY A 5 -5.87 -2.62 5.12
N ASP A 6 -5.95 -1.46 5.77
CA ASP A 6 -6.46 -0.20 5.21
C ASP A 6 -5.35 0.84 4.95
N LEU A 7 -4.08 0.48 5.17
CA LEU A 7 -2.93 1.35 4.90
C LEU A 7 -2.84 1.74 3.42
N LEU A 8 -3.14 0.77 2.55
CA LEU A 8 -3.17 0.94 1.09
C LEU A 8 -4.59 0.73 0.58
N MET A 9 -4.92 1.30 -0.56
CA MET A 9 -6.21 1.11 -1.24
C MET A 9 -6.04 0.87 -2.73
N ASN A 10 -7.07 0.32 -3.36
CA ASN A 10 -7.09 0.14 -4.81
C ASN A 10 -8.51 0.30 -5.37
N LYS A 11 -9.01 1.53 -5.33
CA LYS A 11 -10.33 1.87 -5.92
C LYS A 11 -10.28 2.01 -7.44
N LYS A 12 -9.12 2.35 -7.99
CA LYS A 12 -8.87 2.50 -9.43
C LYS A 12 -7.49 1.96 -9.81
N MET A 13 -6.51 2.34 -9.01
CA MET A 13 -5.13 1.84 -9.03
C MET A 13 -4.64 1.74 -7.59
N PRO A 14 -3.60 0.94 -7.32
CA PRO A 14 -2.96 0.87 -6.00
C PRO A 14 -2.42 2.23 -5.57
N THR A 15 -2.88 2.74 -4.42
CA THR A 15 -2.45 4.02 -3.85
C THR A 15 -2.42 3.95 -2.32
N ARG A 16 -1.84 5.00 -1.73
CA ARG A 16 -1.93 5.28 -0.28
C ARG A 16 -3.39 5.44 0.15
N THR A 17 -3.66 5.21 1.43
CA THR A 17 -4.96 5.54 2.02
C THR A 17 -5.24 7.06 1.97
N ASN A 18 -6.51 7.45 1.90
CA ASN A 18 -6.92 8.86 1.75
C ASN A 18 -6.94 9.61 3.09
N LEU A 19 -6.93 8.89 4.21
CA LEU A 19 -6.98 9.46 5.56
C LEU A 19 -5.70 9.11 6.31
N ILE A 20 -4.73 10.01 6.25
CA ILE A 20 -3.46 9.91 6.98
C ILE A 20 -3.48 10.95 8.09
N ILE A 21 -3.62 10.50 9.35
CA ILE A 21 -3.61 11.37 10.53
C ILE A 21 -2.18 11.64 11.00
N ASP A 22 -1.33 10.61 10.97
CA ASP A 22 0.10 10.69 11.30
C ASP A 22 0.92 10.24 10.08
N LYS A 23 1.52 11.22 9.40
CA LYS A 23 2.33 10.96 8.20
C LYS A 23 3.58 10.15 8.52
N GLU A 24 4.22 10.37 9.66
CA GLU A 24 5.47 9.68 9.99
C GLU A 24 5.20 8.21 10.31
N ALA A 25 4.12 7.92 11.05
CA ALA A 25 3.67 6.56 11.28
C ALA A 25 3.26 5.84 10.00
N PHE A 26 2.64 6.56 9.06
CA PHE A 26 2.29 6.03 7.74
C PHE A 26 3.53 5.61 6.95
N GLU A 27 4.52 6.51 6.76
CA GLU A 27 5.73 6.19 6.00
C GLU A 27 6.49 5.01 6.62
N ARG A 28 6.65 4.98 7.96
CA ARG A 28 7.28 3.85 8.66
C ARG A 28 6.55 2.52 8.41
N SER A 29 5.22 2.57 8.32
CA SER A 29 4.42 1.37 8.04
C SER A 29 4.61 0.90 6.60
N VAL A 30 4.66 1.83 5.64
CA VAL A 30 4.94 1.52 4.23
C VAL A 30 6.36 0.95 4.06
N ASP A 31 7.36 1.54 4.72
CA ASP A 31 8.73 1.02 4.68
C ASP A 31 8.83 -0.38 5.29
N ARG A 32 8.07 -0.64 6.37
CA ARG A 32 7.97 -1.99 6.90
C ARG A 32 7.38 -2.97 5.87
N LEU A 33 6.40 -2.57 5.07
CA LEU A 33 5.86 -3.45 4.02
C LEU A 33 6.91 -3.79 2.95
N LYS A 34 7.83 -2.87 2.60
CA LYS A 34 8.94 -3.14 1.65
C LYS A 34 9.88 -4.25 2.13
N MET A 35 10.01 -4.42 3.45
CA MET A 35 10.89 -5.42 4.06
C MET A 35 10.25 -6.80 4.21
N LEU A 36 8.95 -6.93 3.97
CA LEU A 36 8.20 -8.18 4.12
C LEU A 36 8.05 -8.86 2.75
N ASP A 37 8.06 -10.19 2.73
CA ASP A 37 7.84 -11.00 1.52
C ASP A 37 6.34 -11.11 1.17
N ILE A 38 5.71 -9.94 0.97
CA ILE A 38 4.30 -9.83 0.61
C ILE A 38 4.18 -9.84 -0.91
N ASN A 39 3.31 -10.70 -1.43
CA ASN A 39 3.01 -10.74 -2.86
C ASN A 39 1.70 -10.03 -3.17
N MET A 40 0.69 -10.21 -2.32
CA MET A 40 -0.66 -9.69 -2.53
C MET A 40 -1.12 -8.80 -1.39
N VAL A 41 -1.81 -7.72 -1.73
CA VAL A 41 -2.50 -6.83 -0.80
C VAL A 41 -4.01 -6.99 -0.99
N TYR A 42 -4.70 -7.25 0.11
CA TYR A 42 -6.15 -7.23 0.22
C TYR A 42 -6.53 -5.99 1.02
N SER A 43 -6.73 -4.89 0.31
CA SER A 43 -7.06 -3.62 0.95
C SER A 43 -8.48 -3.64 1.54
N GLY A 44 -8.69 -2.89 2.62
CA GLY A 44 -10.04 -2.62 3.13
C GLY A 44 -10.92 -1.82 2.15
N HIS A 45 -10.32 -1.25 1.10
CA HIS A 45 -10.99 -0.38 0.13
C HIS A 45 -10.56 -0.65 -1.30
N GLY A 46 -11.42 -1.34 -2.06
CA GLY A 46 -11.23 -1.59 -3.48
C GLY A 46 -10.80 -3.03 -3.75
N ASN A 47 -10.07 -3.25 -4.85
CA ASN A 47 -9.71 -4.59 -5.32
C ASN A 47 -8.37 -5.07 -4.72
N PRO A 48 -8.16 -6.38 -4.59
CA PRO A 48 -6.83 -6.92 -4.30
C PRO A 48 -5.82 -6.57 -5.40
N PHE A 49 -4.54 -6.43 -5.06
CA PHE A 49 -3.48 -6.12 -6.02
C PHE A 49 -2.11 -6.68 -5.59
N PRO A 50 -1.20 -6.95 -6.53
CA PRO A 50 0.20 -7.24 -6.23
C PRO A 50 0.91 -6.05 -5.58
N ILE A 51 1.63 -6.24 -4.48
CA ILE A 51 2.27 -5.11 -3.77
C ILE A 51 3.26 -4.34 -4.65
N LYS A 52 3.86 -5.04 -5.64
CA LYS A 52 4.75 -4.45 -6.63
C LYS A 52 4.08 -3.31 -7.42
N GLU A 53 2.82 -3.46 -7.80
CA GLU A 53 2.09 -2.42 -8.53
C GLU A 53 1.95 -1.13 -7.71
N PHE A 54 1.88 -1.22 -6.38
CA PHE A 54 1.88 -0.03 -5.53
C PHE A 54 3.24 0.67 -5.53
N PHE A 55 4.34 -0.07 -5.43
CA PHE A 55 5.68 0.53 -5.41
C PHE A 55 6.11 1.07 -6.78
N ASP A 56 5.74 0.39 -7.87
CA ASP A 56 5.98 0.88 -9.24
C ASP A 56 5.28 2.26 -9.43
N ASN A 57 4.04 2.42 -8.94
CA ASN A 57 3.30 3.68 -9.03
C ASN A 57 3.86 4.81 -8.15
N GLU A 58 4.47 4.49 -7.00
CA GLU A 58 5.09 5.50 -6.13
C GLU A 58 6.37 6.08 -6.76
N GLU A 59 7.10 5.28 -7.54
CA GLU A 59 8.33 5.71 -8.23
C GLU A 59 8.03 6.56 -9.48
N GLU A 60 6.93 6.30 -10.19
CA GLU A 60 6.50 7.13 -11.35
C GLU A 60 5.93 8.50 -10.94
N GLY A 61 5.57 8.67 -9.66
CA GLY A 61 5.00 9.90 -9.11
C GLY A 61 6.00 10.93 -8.57
N THR A 62 7.31 10.67 -8.64
CA THR A 62 8.39 11.60 -8.25
C THR A 62 8.98 12.40 -9.40
#